data_AF-A0A0W0FKL0-F1
#
_entry.id   AF-A0A0W0FKL0-F1
#
_cell.length_a   1.000
_cell.length_b   1.000
_cell.length_c   1.000
_cell.angle_alpha   90.00
_cell.angle_beta   90.00
_cell.angle_gamma   90.00
#
_symmetry.space_group_name_H-M   'P 1'
#
loop_
_entity.id
_entity.type
_entity.pdbx_description
1 polymer ?
#
loop_
_entity_poly.entity_id
_entity_poly.type
_entity_poly.pdbx_seq_one_letter_code
_entity_poly.pdbx_strand_id
1 'polypeptide(L)'
;MPKKPAFTPKDPIEKLPLAVRKDIRDNYENNREEFEKTISDLLGTTFKLNLNPNEIWAYATDSNGGAGGVLAGYVNGFIYNLKRFIEKYGDDGKAHFNSAVSESELRVGVNTLGDDAQYIDCAVKDGVFWILFKHDGLAYNQDYIYDQMLAVVEAVPREGLSLRAKHDIDESWEEKIDDLKEEFATICAMPDITLDPNFEENFKALKAAPKDDDRWQETFGQATYDYFYSLKCQLESQGFKSDDMLQEGLAESLTAKKFVFRVIPKIKKSYNEIVIEDGVGYVQTIPENWWVNVSYAGEGLIDLL
;
A
#
# COMPACT_ATOMS: atom_id res chain seq x y z
N MET A 1 -19.27 -12.90 31.74
CA MET A 1 -20.34 -12.68 30.74
C MET A 1 -20.42 -13.93 29.88
N PRO A 2 -21.61 -14.47 29.56
CA PRO A 2 -21.74 -15.59 28.64
C PRO A 2 -21.24 -15.18 27.25
N LYS A 3 -20.46 -16.05 26.60
CA LYS A 3 -19.95 -15.84 25.24
C LYS A 3 -21.14 -15.80 24.28
N LYS A 4 -21.29 -14.71 23.52
CA LYS A 4 -22.31 -14.58 22.48
C LYS A 4 -22.17 -15.78 21.52
N PRO A 5 -23.25 -16.50 21.18
CA PRO A 5 -23.16 -17.61 20.23
C PRO A 5 -22.63 -17.09 18.89
N ALA A 6 -21.78 -17.88 18.24
CA ALA A 6 -21.26 -17.54 16.92
C ALA A 6 -22.40 -17.44 15.91
N PHE A 7 -22.33 -16.44 15.02
CA PHE A 7 -23.31 -16.29 13.95
C PHE A 7 -23.24 -17.50 13.01
N THR A 8 -24.41 -18.04 12.67
CA THR A 8 -24.54 -19.15 11.72
C THR A 8 -25.19 -18.61 10.46
N PRO A 9 -24.50 -18.68 9.30
CA PRO A 9 -25.09 -18.32 8.02
C PRO A 9 -26.38 -19.10 7.74
N LYS A 10 -27.36 -18.44 7.13
CA LYS A 10 -28.55 -19.06 6.56
C LYS A 10 -28.17 -20.04 5.45
N ASP A 11 -28.91 -21.13 5.35
CA ASP A 11 -28.79 -22.06 4.24
C ASP A 11 -29.17 -21.39 2.91
N PRO A 12 -28.55 -21.79 1.79
CA PRO A 12 -28.95 -21.33 0.46
C PRO A 12 -30.42 -21.65 0.20
N ILE A 13 -31.13 -20.75 -0.48
CA ILE A 13 -32.50 -21.02 -0.92
C ILE A 13 -32.47 -22.16 -1.94
N GLU A 14 -33.13 -23.29 -1.68
CA GLU A 14 -33.12 -24.45 -2.59
C GLU A 14 -33.67 -24.08 -3.99
N LYS A 15 -34.74 -23.28 -4.04
CA LYS A 15 -35.36 -22.84 -5.30
C LYS A 15 -35.87 -21.41 -5.22
N LEU A 16 -35.20 -20.51 -5.96
CA LEU A 16 -35.62 -19.13 -6.05
C LEU A 16 -36.99 -18.97 -6.76
N PRO A 17 -37.86 -18.06 -6.30
CA PRO A 17 -39.12 -17.73 -6.97
C PRO A 17 -38.93 -17.36 -8.44
N LEU A 18 -39.94 -17.60 -9.28
CA LEU A 18 -39.85 -17.32 -10.72
C LEU A 18 -39.54 -15.84 -11.01
N ALA A 19 -40.18 -14.92 -10.29
CA ALA A 19 -39.93 -13.48 -10.43
C ALA A 19 -38.46 -13.12 -10.13
N VAL A 20 -37.89 -13.69 -9.06
CA VAL A 20 -36.49 -13.50 -8.67
C VAL A 20 -35.54 -14.07 -9.73
N ARG A 21 -35.78 -15.30 -10.21
CA ARG A 21 -34.96 -15.91 -11.27
C ARG A 21 -35.01 -15.12 -12.58
N LYS A 22 -36.18 -14.58 -12.94
CA LYS A 22 -36.33 -13.72 -14.11
C LYS A 22 -35.51 -12.44 -13.95
N ASP A 23 -35.59 -11.80 -12.78
CA ASP A 23 -34.86 -10.58 -12.49
C ASP A 23 -33.33 -10.78 -12.51
N ILE A 24 -32.83 -11.90 -11.94
CA ILE A 24 -31.41 -12.30 -12.03
C ILE A 24 -30.97 -12.47 -13.48
N ARG A 25 -31.76 -13.17 -14.30
CA ARG A 25 -31.45 -13.34 -15.73
C ARG A 25 -31.37 -11.98 -16.42
N ASP A 26 -32.39 -11.15 -16.24
CA ASP A 26 -32.57 -9.91 -16.99
C ASP A 26 -31.54 -8.85 -16.62
N ASN A 27 -31.18 -8.74 -15.34
CA ASN A 27 -30.35 -7.65 -14.83
C ASN A 27 -28.90 -8.04 -14.50
N TYR A 28 -28.60 -9.33 -14.29
CA TYR A 28 -27.25 -9.80 -13.98
C TYR A 28 -26.67 -10.74 -15.05
N GLU A 29 -27.31 -11.89 -15.31
CA GLU A 29 -26.70 -12.90 -16.21
C GLU A 29 -26.51 -12.39 -17.64
N ASN A 30 -27.47 -11.62 -18.18
CA ASN A 30 -27.35 -11.02 -19.52
C ASN A 30 -26.16 -10.05 -19.65
N ASN A 31 -25.68 -9.47 -18.54
CA ASN A 31 -24.57 -8.51 -18.51
C ASN A 31 -23.26 -9.13 -17.99
N ARG A 32 -23.28 -10.40 -17.57
CA ARG A 32 -22.16 -11.04 -16.89
C ARG A 32 -20.89 -11.07 -17.73
N GLU A 33 -21.01 -11.40 -19.02
CA GLU A 33 -19.87 -11.44 -19.94
C GLU A 33 -19.22 -10.04 -20.11
N GLU A 34 -20.03 -8.98 -20.15
CA GLU A 34 -19.52 -7.60 -20.23
C GLU A 34 -18.80 -7.19 -18.95
N PHE A 35 -19.32 -7.60 -17.78
CA PHE A 35 -18.64 -7.35 -16.51
C PHE A 35 -17.30 -8.10 -16.41
N GLU A 36 -17.28 -9.40 -16.72
CA GLU A 36 -16.07 -10.22 -16.74
C GLU A 36 -15.04 -9.66 -17.71
N LYS A 37 -15.47 -9.22 -18.90
CA LYS A 37 -14.61 -8.54 -19.87
C LYS A 37 -14.05 -7.24 -19.32
N THR A 38 -14.89 -6.38 -18.73
CA THR A 38 -14.45 -5.10 -18.16
C THR A 38 -13.39 -5.30 -17.08
N ILE A 39 -13.58 -6.26 -16.18
CA ILE A 39 -12.61 -6.58 -15.13
C ILE A 39 -11.33 -7.15 -15.75
N SER A 40 -11.47 -8.07 -16.71
CA SER A 40 -10.32 -8.69 -17.38
C SER A 40 -9.46 -7.68 -18.14
N ASP A 41 -10.10 -6.74 -18.84
CA ASP A 41 -9.42 -5.66 -19.57
C ASP A 41 -8.65 -4.74 -18.60
N LEU A 42 -9.21 -4.45 -17.41
CA LEU A 42 -8.54 -3.66 -16.37
C LEU A 42 -7.31 -4.37 -15.79
N LEU A 43 -7.42 -5.68 -15.52
CA LEU A 43 -6.37 -6.46 -14.87
C LEU A 43 -5.34 -7.06 -15.85
N GLY A 44 -5.63 -7.07 -17.15
CA GLY A 44 -4.81 -7.71 -18.16
C GLY A 44 -4.81 -9.24 -18.09
N THR A 45 -5.73 -9.86 -17.33
CA THR A 45 -5.86 -11.31 -17.17
C THR A 45 -7.34 -11.70 -17.14
N THR A 46 -7.68 -12.91 -17.56
CA THR A 46 -9.07 -13.39 -17.50
C THR A 46 -9.55 -13.44 -16.05
N PHE A 47 -10.70 -12.83 -15.80
CA PHE A 47 -11.31 -12.75 -14.49
C PHE A 47 -12.77 -13.22 -14.52
N LYS A 48 -13.20 -13.96 -13.50
CA LYS A 48 -14.52 -14.59 -13.44
C LYS A 48 -15.37 -14.07 -12.29
N LEU A 49 -16.67 -14.01 -12.54
CA LEU A 49 -17.68 -13.73 -11.52
C LEU A 49 -18.29 -15.06 -11.07
N ASN A 50 -18.20 -15.39 -9.79
CA ASN A 50 -18.80 -16.61 -9.22
C ASN A 50 -19.71 -16.29 -8.04
N LEU A 51 -20.73 -15.48 -8.30
CA LEU A 51 -21.75 -15.14 -7.32
C LEU A 51 -22.77 -16.28 -7.24
N ASN A 52 -23.15 -16.68 -6.03
CA ASN A 52 -24.23 -17.64 -5.80
C ASN A 52 -25.52 -16.91 -5.41
N PRO A 53 -26.50 -16.71 -6.32
CA PRO A 53 -27.72 -15.98 -6.01
C PRO A 53 -28.55 -16.62 -4.91
N ASN A 54 -28.52 -17.95 -4.77
CA ASN A 54 -29.31 -18.67 -3.78
C ASN A 54 -28.78 -18.43 -2.36
N GLU A 55 -27.45 -18.35 -2.20
CA GLU A 55 -26.79 -17.99 -0.94
C GLU A 55 -27.01 -16.52 -0.59
N ILE A 56 -26.81 -15.63 -1.56
CA ILE A 56 -26.91 -14.17 -1.35
C ILE A 56 -28.37 -13.79 -1.04
N TRP A 57 -29.32 -14.31 -1.82
CA TRP A 57 -30.73 -13.94 -1.69
C TRP A 57 -31.42 -14.54 -0.45
N ALA A 58 -30.78 -15.48 0.26
CA ALA A 58 -31.26 -15.94 1.58
C ALA A 58 -31.35 -14.80 2.62
N TYR A 59 -30.64 -13.68 2.38
CA TYR A 59 -30.61 -12.51 3.25
C TYR A 59 -31.50 -11.36 2.77
N ALA A 60 -32.26 -11.55 1.69
CA ALA A 60 -33.17 -10.53 1.21
C ALA A 60 -34.29 -10.22 2.20
N THR A 61 -34.65 -8.94 2.22
CA THR A 61 -35.77 -8.34 2.95
C THR A 61 -36.69 -7.66 1.94
N ASP A 62 -37.91 -7.29 2.36
CA ASP A 62 -38.88 -6.58 1.51
C ASP A 62 -38.38 -5.21 1.04
N SER A 63 -37.37 -4.64 1.73
CA SER A 63 -36.71 -3.39 1.34
C SER A 63 -35.62 -3.56 0.27
N ASN A 64 -35.19 -4.78 -0.03
CA ASN A 64 -34.24 -5.01 -1.10
C ASN A 64 -34.93 -4.88 -2.47
N GLY A 65 -34.24 -4.28 -3.44
CA GLY A 65 -34.72 -4.17 -4.83
C GLY A 65 -34.76 -5.52 -5.55
N GLY A 66 -34.63 -5.52 -6.88
CA GLY A 66 -34.51 -6.76 -7.66
C GLY A 66 -33.20 -7.52 -7.34
N ALA A 67 -33.28 -8.84 -7.19
CA ALA A 67 -32.13 -9.70 -6.92
C ALA A 67 -31.01 -9.59 -7.96
N GLY A 68 -31.36 -9.51 -9.25
CA GLY A 68 -30.38 -9.26 -10.32
C GLY A 68 -29.76 -7.88 -10.21
N GLY A 69 -30.54 -6.86 -9.85
CA GLY A 69 -30.03 -5.53 -9.57
C GLY A 69 -29.03 -5.51 -8.41
N VAL A 70 -29.31 -6.25 -7.33
CA VAL A 70 -28.40 -6.39 -6.19
C VAL A 70 -27.08 -7.07 -6.59
N LEU A 71 -27.14 -8.18 -7.33
CA LEU A 71 -25.92 -8.86 -7.80
C LEU A 71 -25.08 -7.95 -8.71
N ALA A 72 -25.72 -7.29 -9.67
CA ALA A 72 -25.06 -6.32 -10.54
C ALA A 72 -24.50 -5.13 -9.75
N GLY A 73 -25.16 -4.69 -8.69
CA GLY A 73 -24.68 -3.63 -7.80
C GLY A 73 -23.34 -3.95 -7.14
N TYR A 74 -23.14 -5.19 -6.66
CA TYR A 74 -21.85 -5.61 -6.10
C TYR A 74 -20.75 -5.65 -7.15
N VAL A 75 -21.05 -6.15 -8.34
CA VAL A 75 -20.07 -6.23 -9.44
C VAL A 75 -19.70 -4.83 -9.93
N ASN A 76 -20.67 -3.93 -10.09
CA ASN A 76 -20.42 -2.54 -10.46
C ASN A 76 -19.62 -1.80 -9.38
N GLY A 77 -19.93 -2.03 -8.11
CA GLY A 77 -19.16 -1.50 -6.98
C GLY A 77 -17.71 -2.00 -7.00
N PHE A 78 -17.50 -3.29 -7.27
CA PHE A 78 -16.15 -3.84 -7.46
C PHE A 78 -15.41 -3.18 -8.62
N ILE A 79 -16.03 -3.10 -9.81
CA ILE A 79 -15.43 -2.47 -11.00
C ILE A 79 -15.06 -1.01 -10.72
N TYR A 80 -15.94 -0.25 -10.07
CA TYR A 80 -15.69 1.15 -9.73
C TYR A 80 -14.45 1.30 -8.84
N ASN A 81 -14.33 0.49 -7.79
CA ASN A 81 -13.19 0.55 -6.88
C ASN A 81 -11.91 0.03 -7.54
N LEU A 82 -12.00 -1.02 -8.36
CA LEU A 82 -10.85 -1.55 -9.09
C LEU A 82 -10.28 -0.51 -10.07
N LYS A 83 -11.13 0.25 -10.76
CA LYS A 83 -10.69 1.37 -11.62
C LYS A 83 -9.91 2.40 -10.82
N ARG A 84 -10.43 2.84 -9.68
CA ARG A 84 -9.75 3.81 -8.80
C ARG A 84 -8.44 3.26 -8.23
N PHE A 85 -8.40 1.98 -7.90
CA PHE A 85 -7.21 1.30 -7.41
C PHE A 85 -6.12 1.29 -8.50
N ILE A 86 -6.46 0.92 -9.73
CA ILE A 86 -5.52 0.89 -10.85
C ILE A 86 -5.12 2.29 -11.29
N GLU A 87 -6.03 3.26 -11.28
CA GLU A 87 -5.72 4.67 -11.57
C GLU A 87 -4.67 5.22 -10.61
N LYS A 88 -4.76 4.86 -9.33
CA LYS A 88 -3.79 5.28 -8.31
C LYS A 88 -2.45 4.55 -8.43
N TYR A 89 -2.49 3.23 -8.61
CA TYR A 89 -1.30 2.38 -8.44
C TYR A 89 -0.71 1.84 -9.75
N GLY A 90 -1.30 2.17 -10.90
CA GLY A 90 -0.81 1.79 -12.21
C GLY A 90 -0.64 0.27 -12.41
N ASP A 91 0.42 -0.09 -13.14
CA ASP A 91 0.73 -1.50 -13.44
C ASP A 91 1.20 -2.27 -12.20
N ASP A 92 1.86 -1.60 -11.25
CA ASP A 92 2.24 -2.19 -9.97
C ASP A 92 1.02 -2.59 -9.14
N GLY A 93 -0.04 -1.78 -9.19
CA GLY A 93 -1.34 -2.10 -8.63
C GLY A 93 -1.95 -3.35 -9.26
N LYS A 94 -1.98 -3.43 -10.59
CA LYS A 94 -2.49 -4.63 -11.30
C LYS A 94 -1.72 -5.89 -10.91
N ALA A 95 -0.39 -5.82 -10.90
CA ALA A 95 0.46 -6.94 -10.51
C ALA A 95 0.21 -7.36 -9.05
N HIS A 96 0.09 -6.39 -8.13
CA HIS A 96 -0.20 -6.65 -6.72
C HIS A 96 -1.56 -7.32 -6.52
N PHE A 97 -2.58 -6.83 -7.21
CA PHE A 97 -3.94 -7.38 -7.15
C PHE A 97 -3.98 -8.80 -7.70
N ASN A 98 -3.44 -9.03 -8.91
CA ASN A 98 -3.43 -10.36 -9.54
C ASN A 98 -2.62 -11.39 -8.73
N SER A 99 -1.54 -10.97 -8.08
CA SER A 99 -0.78 -11.84 -7.19
C SER A 99 -1.56 -12.20 -5.91
N ALA A 100 -2.39 -11.29 -5.39
CA ALA A 100 -3.23 -11.56 -4.22
C ALA A 100 -4.42 -12.46 -4.58
N VAL A 101 -5.08 -12.11 -5.68
CA VAL A 101 -6.30 -12.76 -6.19
C VAL A 101 -5.90 -13.75 -7.28
N SER A 102 -5.11 -14.75 -6.89
CA SER A 102 -4.48 -15.70 -7.80
C SER A 102 -5.45 -16.58 -8.59
N GLU A 103 -6.68 -16.75 -8.10
CA GLU A 103 -7.74 -17.49 -8.80
C GLU A 103 -8.50 -16.62 -9.81
N SER A 104 -8.19 -15.32 -9.88
CA SER A 104 -8.86 -14.34 -10.75
C SER A 104 -10.39 -14.41 -10.65
N GLU A 105 -10.90 -14.47 -9.43
CA GLU A 105 -12.32 -14.69 -9.16
C GLU A 105 -12.87 -13.72 -8.12
N LEU A 106 -14.08 -13.21 -8.36
CA LEU A 106 -14.89 -12.47 -7.40
C LEU A 106 -16.04 -13.33 -6.89
N ARG A 107 -16.22 -13.33 -5.56
CA ARG A 107 -17.39 -13.87 -4.86
C ARG A 107 -18.03 -12.82 -3.96
N VAL A 108 -19.30 -13.03 -3.66
CA VAL A 108 -20.05 -12.23 -2.70
C VAL A 108 -20.67 -13.18 -1.68
N GLY A 109 -20.56 -12.87 -0.40
CA GLY A 109 -21.09 -13.71 0.67
C GLY A 109 -21.41 -12.93 1.94
N VAL A 110 -22.04 -13.61 2.91
CA VAL A 110 -22.30 -13.00 4.22
C VAL A 110 -21.02 -12.96 5.07
N ASN A 111 -20.85 -11.91 5.87
CA ASN A 111 -19.79 -11.85 6.86
C ASN A 111 -20.16 -12.72 8.09
N THR A 112 -19.28 -13.66 8.44
CA THR A 112 -19.51 -14.62 9.53
C THR A 112 -19.37 -14.01 10.92
N LEU A 113 -18.95 -12.74 11.03
CA LEU A 113 -18.96 -11.98 12.28
C LEU A 113 -20.37 -11.58 12.74
N GLY A 114 -21.40 -11.76 11.89
CA GLY A 114 -22.80 -11.48 12.27
C GLY A 114 -23.02 -10.01 12.61
N ASP A 115 -23.58 -9.72 13.79
CA ASP A 115 -23.84 -8.34 14.21
C ASP A 115 -22.59 -7.49 14.39
N ASP A 116 -21.45 -8.14 14.64
CA ASP A 116 -20.17 -7.46 14.90
C ASP A 116 -19.44 -7.11 13.58
N ALA A 117 -20.00 -7.53 12.43
CA ALA A 117 -19.47 -7.20 11.10
C ALA A 117 -19.73 -5.74 10.73
N GLN A 118 -18.85 -5.19 9.89
CA GLN A 118 -19.16 -3.98 9.11
C GLN A 118 -20.24 -4.29 8.07
N TYR A 119 -21.02 -3.28 7.66
CA TYR A 119 -22.09 -3.45 6.66
C TYR A 119 -21.58 -4.06 5.34
N ILE A 120 -20.39 -3.63 4.92
CA ILE A 120 -19.65 -4.21 3.81
C ILE A 120 -18.18 -4.30 4.21
N ASP A 121 -17.54 -5.36 3.76
CA ASP A 121 -16.13 -5.67 4.01
C ASP A 121 -15.57 -6.46 2.83
N CYS A 122 -14.26 -6.66 2.81
CA CYS A 122 -13.60 -7.51 1.82
C CYS A 122 -12.75 -8.59 2.48
N ALA A 123 -12.39 -9.60 1.71
CA ALA A 123 -11.33 -10.53 2.09
C ALA A 123 -10.69 -11.13 0.84
N VAL A 124 -9.43 -11.53 0.93
CA VAL A 124 -8.84 -12.50 0.01
C VAL A 124 -8.77 -13.84 0.73
N LYS A 125 -9.41 -14.87 0.18
CA LYS A 125 -9.46 -16.22 0.76
C LYS A 125 -9.12 -17.22 -0.32
N ASP A 126 -8.09 -18.02 -0.11
CA ASP A 126 -7.63 -19.05 -1.06
C ASP A 126 -7.45 -18.48 -2.49
N GLY A 127 -6.90 -17.27 -2.60
CA GLY A 127 -6.68 -16.59 -3.88
C GLY A 127 -7.93 -15.99 -4.54
N VAL A 128 -9.09 -16.03 -3.88
CA VAL A 128 -10.36 -15.45 -4.37
C VAL A 128 -10.66 -14.14 -3.65
N PHE A 129 -11.11 -13.11 -4.38
CA PHE A 129 -11.57 -11.86 -3.79
C PHE A 129 -13.03 -12.01 -3.36
N TRP A 130 -13.32 -11.68 -2.11
CA TRP A 130 -14.65 -11.72 -1.54
C TRP A 130 -15.11 -10.32 -1.17
N ILE A 131 -16.34 -9.98 -1.57
CA ILE A 131 -17.12 -8.92 -0.92
C ILE A 131 -18.01 -9.60 0.12
N LEU A 132 -17.95 -9.10 1.35
CA LEU A 132 -18.65 -9.65 2.50
C LEU A 132 -19.68 -8.64 3.01
N PHE A 133 -20.96 -8.96 2.94
CA PHE A 133 -22.02 -8.10 3.47
C PHE A 133 -22.45 -8.56 4.86
N LYS A 134 -22.82 -7.63 5.74
CA LYS A 134 -23.41 -7.96 7.05
C LYS A 134 -24.75 -8.68 6.87
N HIS A 135 -25.08 -9.63 7.75
CA HIS A 135 -26.27 -10.47 7.62
C HIS A 135 -27.61 -9.72 7.53
N ASP A 136 -27.69 -8.48 8.01
CA ASP A 136 -28.84 -7.58 7.91
C ASP A 136 -28.61 -6.40 6.94
N GLY A 137 -27.52 -6.43 6.17
CA GLY A 137 -27.01 -5.35 5.32
C GLY A 137 -26.87 -5.71 3.84
N LEU A 138 -27.63 -6.70 3.34
CA LEU A 138 -27.62 -7.04 1.92
C LEU A 138 -27.96 -5.81 1.07
N ALA A 139 -27.20 -5.59 -0.01
CA ALA A 139 -27.29 -4.47 -0.94
C ALA A 139 -26.94 -3.08 -0.36
N TYR A 140 -26.43 -3.00 0.86
CA TYR A 140 -26.02 -1.73 1.45
C TYR A 140 -24.60 -1.35 1.02
N ASN A 141 -24.40 -0.09 0.59
CA ASN A 141 -23.10 0.50 0.26
C ASN A 141 -22.18 -0.38 -0.60
N GLN A 142 -22.72 -0.97 -1.68
CA GLN A 142 -22.05 -2.01 -2.48
C GLN A 142 -20.74 -1.56 -3.13
N ASP A 143 -20.51 -0.26 -3.20
CA ASP A 143 -19.36 0.42 -3.76
C ASP A 143 -18.42 1.03 -2.69
N TYR A 144 -18.70 0.88 -1.39
CA TYR A 144 -17.85 1.46 -0.33
C TYR A 144 -16.80 0.46 0.15
N ILE A 145 -16.00 -0.04 -0.79
CA ILE A 145 -14.95 -1.04 -0.52
C ILE A 145 -13.53 -0.58 -0.91
N TYR A 146 -13.35 0.71 -1.19
CA TYR A 146 -12.06 1.25 -1.66
C TYR A 146 -10.91 0.96 -0.68
N ASP A 147 -11.08 1.36 0.59
CA ASP A 147 -10.05 1.22 1.61
C ASP A 147 -9.80 -0.26 1.94
N GLN A 148 -10.88 -1.05 1.96
CA GLN A 148 -10.84 -2.48 2.22
C GLN A 148 -10.13 -3.25 1.10
N MET A 149 -10.32 -2.86 -0.17
CA MET A 149 -9.68 -3.51 -1.31
C MET A 149 -8.15 -3.49 -1.20
N LEU A 150 -7.56 -2.31 -0.93
CA LEU A 150 -6.12 -2.21 -0.72
C LEU A 150 -5.69 -3.02 0.51
N ALA A 151 -6.41 -2.87 1.63
CA ALA A 151 -6.06 -3.55 2.88
C ALA A 151 -6.02 -5.08 2.72
N VAL A 152 -7.00 -5.69 2.04
CA VAL A 152 -7.05 -7.16 1.88
C VAL A 152 -6.05 -7.68 0.85
N VAL A 153 -5.71 -6.87 -0.17
CA VAL A 153 -4.66 -7.20 -1.14
C VAL A 153 -3.28 -7.17 -0.46
N GLU A 154 -3.02 -6.16 0.38
CA GLU A 154 -1.79 -6.03 1.16
C GLU A 154 -1.67 -7.07 2.28
N ALA A 155 -2.79 -7.52 2.84
CA ALA A 155 -2.78 -8.55 3.87
C ALA A 155 -2.31 -9.92 3.37
N VAL A 156 -2.27 -10.15 2.05
CA VAL A 156 -1.71 -11.39 1.48
C VAL A 156 -0.18 -11.37 1.62
N PRO A 157 0.42 -12.34 2.35
CA PRO A 157 1.86 -12.36 2.59
C PRO A 157 2.66 -12.35 1.29
N ARG A 158 3.62 -11.43 1.21
CA ARG A 158 4.56 -11.27 0.10
C ARG A 158 5.87 -10.68 0.59
N GLU A 159 6.93 -10.92 -0.16
CA GLU A 159 8.25 -10.31 0.07
C GLU A 159 8.35 -8.94 -0.61
N GLY A 160 9.19 -8.08 -0.05
CA GLY A 160 9.52 -6.76 -0.59
C GLY A 160 8.60 -5.63 -0.12
N LEU A 161 8.71 -4.49 -0.80
CA LEU A 161 7.94 -3.29 -0.51
C LEU A 161 6.44 -3.48 -0.75
N SER A 162 5.62 -2.87 0.11
CA SER A 162 4.18 -2.74 -0.12
C SER A 162 3.88 -1.84 -1.30
N LEU A 163 2.66 -1.95 -1.83
CA LEU A 163 2.19 -1.09 -2.91
C LEU A 163 2.15 0.39 -2.48
N ARG A 164 1.81 0.66 -1.21
CA ARG A 164 1.84 2.02 -0.65
C ARG A 164 3.25 2.60 -0.68
N ALA A 165 4.25 1.84 -0.23
CA ALA A 165 5.62 2.29 -0.20
C ALA A 165 6.19 2.49 -1.60
N LYS A 166 5.92 1.57 -2.54
CA LYS A 166 6.35 1.71 -3.94
C LYS A 166 5.78 2.97 -4.59
N HIS A 167 4.48 3.20 -4.42
CA HIS A 167 3.81 4.37 -4.97
C HIS A 167 4.40 5.68 -4.44
N ASP A 168 4.64 5.80 -3.13
CA ASP A 168 5.25 7.01 -2.58
C ASP A 168 6.74 7.14 -2.94
N ILE A 169 7.48 6.04 -3.16
CA ILE A 169 8.83 6.10 -3.73
C ILE A 169 8.78 6.70 -5.15
N ASP A 170 7.87 6.23 -6.00
CA ASP A 170 7.76 6.75 -7.36
C ASP A 170 7.42 8.25 -7.34
N GLU A 171 6.41 8.68 -6.57
CA GLU A 171 5.96 10.08 -6.53
C GLU A 171 6.92 11.02 -5.79
N SER A 172 7.54 10.56 -4.71
CA SER A 172 8.26 11.44 -3.79
C SER A 172 9.78 11.33 -3.89
N TRP A 173 10.31 10.22 -4.39
CA TRP A 173 11.75 9.99 -4.55
C TRP A 173 12.18 10.01 -6.02
N GLU A 174 11.65 9.12 -6.85
CA GLU A 174 12.12 8.96 -8.24
C GLU A 174 11.93 10.24 -9.07
N GLU A 175 10.84 10.98 -8.85
CA GLU A 175 10.60 12.26 -9.52
C GLU A 175 11.58 13.38 -9.11
N LYS A 176 12.24 13.29 -7.94
CA LYS A 176 12.96 14.42 -7.32
C LYS A 176 14.45 14.15 -7.09
N ILE A 177 14.89 12.90 -7.16
CA ILE A 177 16.23 12.51 -6.70
C ILE A 177 17.35 13.04 -7.58
N ASP A 178 17.13 13.20 -8.88
CA ASP A 178 18.17 13.64 -9.81
C ASP A 178 18.58 15.10 -9.56
N ASP A 179 17.61 15.99 -9.34
CA ASP A 179 17.87 17.38 -8.94
C ASP A 179 18.68 17.42 -7.62
N LEU A 180 18.27 16.60 -6.65
CA LEU A 180 18.97 16.54 -5.36
C LEU A 180 20.42 16.02 -5.52
N LYS A 181 20.65 15.01 -6.36
CA LYS A 181 22.01 14.49 -6.66
C LYS A 181 22.89 15.56 -7.29
N GLU A 182 22.37 16.37 -8.21
CA GLU A 182 23.13 17.47 -8.84
C GLU A 182 23.52 18.55 -7.82
N GLU A 183 22.61 18.89 -6.91
CA GLU A 183 22.90 19.81 -5.82
C GLU A 183 24.01 19.26 -4.90
N PHE A 184 23.94 17.98 -4.52
CA PHE A 184 24.99 17.31 -3.73
C PHE A 184 26.35 17.33 -4.44
N ALA A 185 26.38 16.97 -5.73
CA ALA A 185 27.58 16.96 -6.53
C ALA A 185 28.27 18.33 -6.56
N THR A 186 27.46 19.39 -6.65
CA THR A 186 27.94 20.78 -6.63
C THR A 186 28.46 21.19 -5.26
N ILE A 187 27.69 20.93 -4.18
CA ILE A 187 28.06 21.34 -2.82
C ILE A 187 29.33 20.64 -2.35
N CYS A 188 29.48 19.35 -2.69
CA CYS A 188 30.59 18.53 -2.24
C CYS A 188 31.80 18.55 -3.19
N ALA A 189 31.70 19.22 -4.34
CA ALA A 189 32.64 19.11 -5.46
C ALA A 189 32.98 17.65 -5.85
N MET A 190 31.97 16.78 -5.80
CA MET A 190 32.06 15.35 -6.11
C MET A 190 31.02 14.96 -7.17
N PRO A 191 31.35 15.08 -8.48
CA PRO A 191 30.39 14.89 -9.57
C PRO A 191 29.84 13.46 -9.67
N ASP A 192 30.55 12.48 -9.12
CA ASP A 192 30.17 11.07 -9.09
C ASP A 192 29.63 10.61 -7.73
N ILE A 193 29.22 11.55 -6.87
CA ILE A 193 28.57 11.21 -5.60
C ILE A 193 27.24 10.49 -5.83
N THR A 194 26.98 9.45 -5.04
CA THR A 194 25.76 8.67 -5.10
C THR A 194 24.97 8.76 -3.80
N LEU A 195 23.64 8.79 -3.93
CA LEU A 195 22.69 8.78 -2.81
C LEU A 195 21.92 7.46 -2.87
N ASP A 196 22.13 6.61 -1.88
CA ASP A 196 21.50 5.29 -1.79
C ASP A 196 20.41 5.28 -0.70
N PRO A 197 19.13 5.17 -1.09
CA PRO A 197 18.01 5.18 -0.16
C PRO A 197 17.89 3.90 0.66
N ASN A 198 18.54 2.81 0.24
CA ASN A 198 18.52 1.50 0.91
C ASN A 198 17.09 1.00 1.23
N PHE A 199 16.15 1.20 0.28
CA PHE A 199 14.71 1.05 0.52
C PHE A 199 14.31 -0.31 1.10
N GLU A 200 14.80 -1.41 0.51
CA GLU A 200 14.42 -2.76 0.94
C GLU A 200 14.82 -3.05 2.39
N GLU A 201 16.04 -2.70 2.79
CA GLU A 201 16.53 -2.95 4.15
C GLU A 201 15.87 -2.01 5.16
N ASN A 202 15.63 -0.75 4.78
CA ASN A 202 14.93 0.21 5.64
C ASN A 202 13.46 -0.18 5.84
N PHE A 203 12.79 -0.64 4.79
CA PHE A 203 11.42 -1.13 4.88
C PHE A 203 11.33 -2.35 5.81
N LYS A 204 12.24 -3.33 5.66
CA LYS A 204 12.33 -4.49 6.57
C LYS A 204 12.55 -4.08 8.02
N ALA A 205 13.48 -3.16 8.27
CA ALA A 205 13.79 -2.67 9.62
C ALA A 205 12.57 -1.99 10.28
N LEU A 206 11.84 -1.16 9.54
CA LEU A 206 10.61 -0.50 10.01
C LEU A 206 9.47 -1.49 10.22
N LYS A 207 9.31 -2.45 9.29
CA LYS A 207 8.27 -3.47 9.36
C LYS A 207 8.45 -4.43 10.54
N ALA A 208 9.69 -4.70 10.92
CA ALA A 208 10.02 -5.54 12.08
C ALA A 208 9.84 -4.83 13.43
N ALA A 209 9.76 -3.49 13.44
CA ALA A 209 9.64 -2.73 14.67
C ALA A 209 8.21 -2.74 15.24
N PRO A 210 8.02 -2.72 16.57
CA PRO A 210 6.70 -2.54 17.16
C PRO A 210 6.13 -1.16 16.78
N LYS A 211 5.03 -1.16 16.03
CA LYS A 211 4.32 0.06 15.61
C LYS A 211 2.82 -0.11 15.80
N ASP A 212 2.13 1.01 16.02
CA ASP A 212 0.68 1.03 16.19
C ASP A 212 -0.05 0.71 14.88
N ASP A 213 0.55 1.08 13.74
CA ASP A 213 0.02 0.81 12.40
C ASP A 213 1.10 0.90 11.30
N ASP A 214 0.67 0.62 10.06
CA ASP A 214 1.47 0.62 8.84
C ASP A 214 1.37 1.91 8.01
N ARG A 215 0.83 3.02 8.55
CA ARG A 215 0.63 4.27 7.80
C ARG A 215 1.94 4.93 7.36
N TRP A 216 3.05 4.64 8.04
CA TRP A 216 4.38 5.14 7.66
C TRP A 216 4.78 4.78 6.22
N GLN A 217 4.18 3.71 5.67
CA GLN A 217 4.43 3.27 4.30
C GLN A 217 3.87 4.24 3.25
N GLU A 218 2.86 5.05 3.61
CA GLU A 218 2.26 6.06 2.71
C GLU A 218 3.17 7.28 2.49
N THR A 219 4.22 7.42 3.31
CA THR A 219 5.18 8.53 3.25
C THR A 219 6.62 8.01 3.26
N PHE A 220 6.85 6.77 2.83
CA PHE A 220 8.15 6.11 2.92
C PHE A 220 9.21 6.72 1.99
N GLY A 221 8.85 6.99 0.74
CA GLY A 221 9.67 7.69 -0.23
C GLY A 221 9.92 9.14 0.17
N GLN A 222 8.86 9.88 0.56
CA GLN A 222 8.99 11.27 1.00
C GLN A 222 9.90 11.39 2.24
N ALA A 223 9.71 10.52 3.23
CA ALA A 223 10.56 10.52 4.41
C ALA A 223 12.04 10.26 4.06
N THR A 224 12.30 9.30 3.18
CA THR A 224 13.66 9.00 2.72
C THR A 224 14.28 10.17 1.97
N TYR A 225 13.51 10.83 1.09
CA TYR A 225 13.94 12.06 0.42
C TYR A 225 14.31 13.15 1.43
N ASP A 226 13.47 13.39 2.45
CA ASP A 226 13.70 14.43 3.45
C ASP A 226 15.00 14.25 4.23
N TYR A 227 15.42 13.00 4.48
CA TYR A 227 16.71 12.70 5.11
C TYR A 227 17.89 13.20 4.28
N PHE A 228 17.89 12.94 2.98
CA PHE A 228 18.93 13.43 2.07
C PHE A 228 18.83 14.93 1.85
N TYR A 229 17.63 15.46 1.67
CA TYR A 229 17.42 16.90 1.56
C TYR A 229 17.93 17.64 2.80
N SER A 230 17.68 17.12 3.99
CA SER A 230 18.17 17.71 5.23
C SER A 230 19.69 17.61 5.36
N LEU A 231 20.30 16.49 4.95
CA LEU A 231 21.76 16.37 4.86
C LEU A 231 22.34 17.44 3.93
N LYS A 232 21.71 17.70 2.79
CA LYS A 232 22.10 18.78 1.89
C LYS A 232 22.07 20.13 2.60
N CYS A 233 20.97 20.45 3.28
CA CYS A 233 20.86 21.70 4.03
C CYS A 233 21.92 21.83 5.11
N GLN A 234 22.28 20.72 5.78
CA GLN A 234 23.37 20.70 6.75
C GLN A 234 24.71 21.02 6.09
N LEU A 235 25.04 20.39 4.96
CA LEU A 235 26.25 20.69 4.18
C LEU A 235 26.32 22.17 3.75
N GLU A 236 25.22 22.74 3.27
CA GLU A 236 25.15 24.16 2.91
C GLU A 236 25.39 25.06 4.13
N SER A 237 24.73 24.77 5.27
CA SER A 237 24.86 25.55 6.50
C SER A 237 26.27 25.50 7.10
N GLN A 238 26.97 24.39 6.85
CA GLN A 238 28.34 24.11 7.29
C GLN A 238 29.40 24.72 6.35
N GLY A 239 29.00 25.29 5.20
CA GLY A 239 29.87 26.05 4.31
C GLY A 239 30.55 25.26 3.20
N PHE A 240 30.23 23.97 3.01
CA PHE A 240 30.90 23.10 2.03
C PHE A 240 30.92 23.66 0.61
N LYS A 241 29.85 24.33 0.17
CA LYS A 241 29.72 24.80 -1.22
C LYS A 241 30.81 25.79 -1.66
N SER A 242 31.46 26.47 -0.73
CA SER A 242 32.43 27.54 -1.02
C SER A 242 33.77 27.35 -0.30
N ASP A 243 34.02 26.17 0.26
CA ASP A 243 35.23 25.88 1.03
C ASP A 243 35.91 24.61 0.49
N ASP A 244 36.97 24.83 -0.29
CA ASP A 244 37.75 23.76 -0.94
C ASP A 244 38.34 22.78 0.10
N MET A 245 38.69 23.23 1.31
CA MET A 245 39.27 22.35 2.34
C MET A 245 38.21 21.41 2.93
N LEU A 246 36.98 21.90 3.12
CA LEU A 246 35.88 21.04 3.56
C LEU A 246 35.52 20.01 2.49
N GLN A 247 35.49 20.43 1.21
CA GLN A 247 35.22 19.53 0.09
C GLN A 247 36.32 18.46 -0.05
N GLU A 248 37.59 18.85 0.05
CA GLU A 248 38.73 17.91 0.02
C GLU A 248 38.67 16.92 1.19
N GLY A 249 38.48 17.40 2.42
CA GLY A 249 38.39 16.52 3.60
C GLY A 249 37.22 15.53 3.54
N LEU A 250 36.08 15.96 2.98
CA LEU A 250 34.95 15.06 2.74
C LEU A 250 35.27 14.03 1.66
N ALA A 251 35.92 14.42 0.56
CA ALA A 251 36.31 13.50 -0.50
C ALA A 251 37.35 12.46 -0.04
N GLU A 252 38.29 12.86 0.83
CA GLU A 252 39.25 11.96 1.47
C GLU A 252 38.58 10.95 2.41
N SER A 253 37.55 11.40 3.14
CA SER A 253 36.79 10.57 4.06
C SER A 253 35.77 9.66 3.36
N LEU A 254 35.16 10.12 2.26
CA LEU A 254 34.18 9.40 1.46
C LEU A 254 34.81 8.77 0.22
N THR A 255 35.74 7.84 0.43
CA THR A 255 36.44 7.17 -0.69
C THR A 255 35.51 6.38 -1.61
N ALA A 256 34.33 5.98 -1.14
CA ALA A 256 33.28 5.34 -1.94
C ALA A 256 32.35 6.34 -2.64
N LYS A 257 32.49 7.65 -2.35
CA LYS A 257 31.68 8.75 -2.90
C LYS A 257 30.19 8.50 -2.80
N LYS A 258 29.76 8.07 -1.61
CA LYS A 258 28.42 7.56 -1.40
C LYS A 258 27.89 7.98 -0.05
N PHE A 259 26.65 8.47 -0.04
CA PHE A 259 25.82 8.54 1.14
C PHE A 259 24.75 7.45 1.10
N VAL A 260 24.55 6.76 2.21
CA VAL A 260 23.50 5.74 2.38
C VAL A 260 22.60 6.14 3.53
N PHE A 261 21.29 6.10 3.30
CA PHE A 261 20.33 6.21 4.39
C PHE A 261 20.06 4.83 5.00
N ARG A 262 20.17 4.68 6.32
CA ARG A 262 19.87 3.40 6.99
C ARG A 262 19.06 3.55 8.28
N VAL A 263 18.08 2.69 8.46
CA VAL A 263 17.36 2.50 9.72
C VAL A 263 18.05 1.37 10.49
N ILE A 264 18.59 1.67 11.66
CA ILE A 264 19.35 0.70 12.47
C ILE A 264 18.75 0.58 13.87
N PRO A 265 19.09 -0.47 14.65
CA PRO A 265 18.47 -0.68 15.96
C PRO A 265 18.85 0.37 17.03
N LYS A 266 19.97 1.08 16.84
CA LYS A 266 20.46 2.04 17.82
C LYS A 266 21.40 3.06 17.19
N ILE A 267 21.26 4.32 17.60
CA ILE A 267 22.17 5.43 17.32
C ILE A 267 22.70 6.04 18.63
N LYS A 268 23.74 6.87 18.57
CA LYS A 268 24.25 7.58 19.76
C LYS A 268 23.53 8.89 20.05
N LYS A 269 22.97 9.53 19.01
CA LYS A 269 22.26 10.81 19.07
C LYS A 269 20.78 10.61 19.38
N SER A 270 20.06 11.69 19.63
CA SER A 270 18.64 11.63 20.05
C SER A 270 17.69 11.20 18.93
N TYR A 271 17.93 11.64 17.68
CA TYR A 271 17.00 11.42 16.57
C TYR A 271 17.68 10.82 15.34
N ASN A 272 18.72 11.50 14.86
CA ASN A 272 19.44 11.18 13.64
C ASN A 272 20.93 11.28 13.90
N GLU A 273 21.72 10.49 13.21
CA GLU A 273 23.18 10.46 13.33
C GLU A 273 23.80 10.39 11.93
N ILE A 274 24.94 11.04 11.75
CA ILE A 274 25.80 10.86 10.58
C ILE A 274 27.08 10.18 11.05
N VAL A 275 27.52 9.15 10.33
CA VAL A 275 28.80 8.48 10.57
C VAL A 275 29.51 8.21 9.26
N ILE A 276 30.84 8.13 9.29
CA ILE A 276 31.64 7.68 8.15
C ILE A 276 32.24 6.32 8.52
N GLU A 277 31.88 5.30 7.76
CA GLU A 277 32.34 3.93 7.97
C GLU A 277 32.82 3.39 6.62
N ASP A 278 34.05 2.88 6.57
CA ASP A 278 34.65 2.26 5.37
C ASP A 278 34.52 3.12 4.08
N GLY A 279 34.67 4.44 4.20
CA GLY A 279 34.59 5.36 3.07
C GLY A 279 33.17 5.73 2.63
N VAL A 280 32.15 5.37 3.41
CA VAL A 280 30.72 5.62 3.13
C VAL A 280 30.13 6.49 4.24
N GLY A 281 29.38 7.52 3.85
CA GLY A 281 28.63 8.36 4.77
C GLY A 281 27.26 7.78 5.05
N TYR A 282 26.96 7.42 6.29
CA TYR A 282 25.66 6.88 6.68
C TYR A 282 24.83 7.93 7.40
N VAL A 283 23.74 8.35 6.77
CA VAL A 283 22.64 9.05 7.47
C VAL A 283 21.80 7.97 8.12
N GLN A 284 21.68 7.99 9.45
CA GLN A 284 21.03 6.90 10.16
C GLN A 284 20.05 7.37 11.22
N THR A 285 18.98 6.61 11.35
CA THR A 285 17.95 6.77 12.38
C THR A 285 17.57 5.41 12.97
N ILE A 286 16.66 5.41 13.94
CA ILE A 286 16.08 4.20 14.52
C ILE A 286 14.58 4.15 14.20
N PRO A 287 13.94 2.97 14.19
CA PRO A 287 12.52 2.87 13.87
C PRO A 287 11.63 3.80 14.70
N GLU A 288 11.93 3.98 15.99
CA GLU A 288 11.18 4.84 16.91
C GLU A 288 11.22 6.32 16.50
N ASN A 289 12.30 6.76 15.84
CA ASN A 289 12.53 8.13 15.39
C ASN A 289 12.31 8.31 13.88
N TRP A 290 11.68 7.33 13.22
CA TRP A 290 11.40 7.40 11.79
C TRP A 290 10.74 8.73 11.42
N TRP A 291 11.42 9.49 10.55
CA TRP A 291 10.94 10.77 10.02
C TRP A 291 10.71 11.84 11.10
N VAL A 292 11.41 11.74 12.24
CA VAL A 292 11.36 12.71 13.34
C VAL A 292 12.58 13.63 13.31
N ASN A 293 12.34 14.94 13.39
CA ASN A 293 13.38 15.98 13.44
C ASN A 293 14.46 15.82 12.36
N VAL A 294 14.00 15.51 11.15
CA VAL A 294 14.84 15.16 10.00
C VAL A 294 15.80 16.29 9.63
N SER A 295 15.47 17.54 9.97
CA SER A 295 16.35 18.70 9.81
C SER A 295 17.72 18.56 10.47
N TYR A 296 17.89 17.65 11.44
CA TYR A 296 19.19 17.33 12.07
C TYR A 296 19.98 16.23 11.35
N ALA A 297 19.46 15.64 10.27
CA ALA A 297 20.18 14.65 9.49
C ALA A 297 21.41 15.31 8.84
N GLY A 298 22.62 14.87 9.24
CA GLY A 298 23.89 15.48 8.82
C GLY A 298 24.52 16.44 9.85
N GLU A 299 23.85 16.69 10.98
CA GLU A 299 24.44 17.50 12.06
C GLU A 299 25.70 16.83 12.62
N GLY A 300 26.79 17.60 12.72
CA GLY A 300 28.08 17.13 13.24
C GLY A 300 28.97 16.44 12.22
N LEU A 301 28.65 16.50 10.91
CA LEU A 301 29.49 15.93 9.86
C LEU A 301 30.91 16.54 9.84
N ILE A 302 31.06 17.85 10.03
CA ILE A 302 32.39 18.49 10.10
C ILE A 302 33.29 17.85 11.17
N ASP A 303 32.73 17.44 12.31
CA ASP A 303 33.52 16.85 13.41
C ASP A 303 34.08 15.46 13.07
N LEU A 304 33.71 14.89 11.92
CA LEU A 304 34.14 13.58 11.43
C LEU A 304 35.24 13.66 10.36
N LEU A 305 35.55 14.85 9.84
CA LEU A 305 36.57 15.11 8.81
C LEU A 305 37.90 15.52 9.46
#